data_AF-A0A0C9R0X3-F1
#
_entry.id   AF-A0A0C9R0X3-F1
#
_cell.length_a   1.000
_cell.length_b   1.000
_cell.length_c   1.000
_cell.angle_alpha   90.00
_cell.angle_beta   90.00
_cell.angle_gamma   90.00
#
_symmetry.space_group_name_H-M   'P 1'
#
loop_
_entity.id
_entity.type
_entity.pdbx_description
1 polymer ?
#
loop_
_entity_poly.entity_id
_entity_poly.type
_entity_poly.pdbx_seq_one_letter_code
_entity_poly.pdbx_strand_id
1 'polypeptide(L)'
;GICKGCPSVNMADAELSRALRDLPNRVQTSSKKERQEIIQNVISVLSNPGLNEKIVSGICKVVSITLHRYKDTASQSYVRKLIVELLKHQPDATIKGMTGVIMEQAIWHQNIVPTVIWPYWTQVRENHWQML
;
A
#
# COMPACT_ATOMS: atom_id res chain seq x y z
N GLY A 1 14.68 -43.58 -18.38
CA GLY A 1 13.80 -42.56 -17.79
C GLY A 1 14.61 -41.34 -17.46
N ILE A 2 14.36 -40.22 -18.14
CA ILE A 2 14.96 -38.92 -17.81
C ILE A 2 13.83 -37.90 -17.89
N CYS A 3 13.26 -37.54 -16.75
CA CYS A 3 12.36 -36.39 -16.66
C CYS A 3 13.22 -35.13 -16.80
N LYS A 4 13.31 -34.58 -18.02
CA LYS A 4 13.83 -33.23 -18.24
C LYS A 4 12.73 -32.23 -17.86
N GLY A 5 13.06 -31.32 -16.94
CA GLY A 5 12.28 -30.10 -16.72
C GLY A 5 11.26 -30.15 -15.57
N CYS A 6 11.72 -30.33 -14.34
CA CYS A 6 11.08 -29.61 -13.24
C CYS A 6 11.79 -28.26 -13.12
N PRO A 7 11.12 -27.12 -13.28
CA PRO A 7 11.71 -25.85 -12.86
C PRO A 7 11.92 -26.00 -11.35
N SER A 8 13.18 -26.02 -10.92
CA SER A 8 13.49 -25.77 -9.51
C SER A 8 13.00 -24.36 -9.23
N VAL A 9 11.77 -24.23 -8.77
CA VAL A 9 11.27 -22.96 -8.23
C VAL A 9 12.25 -22.62 -7.11
N ASN A 10 13.07 -21.60 -7.34
CA ASN A 10 14.04 -21.18 -6.35
C ASN A 10 13.27 -20.88 -5.07
N MET A 11 13.73 -21.39 -3.93
CA MET A 11 12.98 -21.31 -2.67
C MET A 11 12.60 -19.86 -2.33
N ALA A 12 13.50 -18.92 -2.63
CA ALA A 12 13.26 -17.49 -2.50
C ALA A 12 12.05 -17.01 -3.32
N ASP A 13 11.91 -17.44 -4.57
CA ASP A 13 10.80 -17.07 -5.45
C ASP A 13 9.47 -17.65 -4.96
N ALA A 14 9.50 -18.87 -4.40
CA ALA A 14 8.34 -19.46 -3.73
C ALA A 14 7.93 -18.67 -2.49
N GLU A 15 8.89 -18.18 -1.70
CA GLU A 15 8.63 -17.31 -0.54
C GLU A 15 8.06 -15.95 -0.94
N LEU A 16 8.64 -15.31 -1.95
CA LEU A 16 8.15 -14.04 -2.51
C LEU A 16 6.70 -14.19 -3.01
N SER A 17 6.43 -15.24 -3.79
CA SER A 17 5.09 -15.52 -4.30
C SER A 17 4.09 -15.77 -3.17
N ARG A 18 4.46 -16.59 -2.16
CA ARG A 18 3.60 -16.87 -1.00
C ARG A 18 3.30 -15.62 -0.17
N ALA A 19 4.29 -14.75 0.04
CA ALA A 19 4.11 -13.52 0.81
C ALA A 19 3.15 -12.54 0.12
N LEU A 20 3.13 -12.51 -1.22
CA LEU A 20 2.39 -11.52 -1.99
C LEU A 20 1.01 -12.00 -2.47
N ARG A 21 0.83 -13.31 -2.72
CA ARG A 21 -0.38 -13.86 -3.36
C ARG A 21 -1.68 -13.42 -2.69
N ASP A 22 -1.77 -13.56 -1.37
CA ASP A 22 -2.99 -13.26 -0.63
C ASP A 22 -2.97 -11.87 0.03
N LEU A 23 -1.89 -11.12 -0.19
CA LEU A 23 -1.67 -9.84 0.46
C LEU A 23 -2.84 -8.85 0.28
N PRO A 24 -3.39 -8.62 -0.94
CA PRO A 24 -4.47 -7.65 -1.14
C PRO A 24 -5.73 -7.94 -0.31
N ASN A 25 -6.06 -9.22 -0.12
CA ASN A 25 -7.21 -9.63 0.66
C ASN A 25 -6.90 -9.57 2.16
N ARG A 26 -5.76 -10.12 2.57
CA ARG A 26 -5.38 -10.24 3.99
C ARG A 26 -5.17 -8.88 4.65
N VAL A 27 -4.58 -7.90 3.97
CA VAL A 27 -4.46 -6.55 4.57
C VAL A 27 -5.83 -5.91 4.86
N GLN A 28 -6.90 -6.33 4.19
CA GLN A 28 -8.24 -5.77 4.39
C GLN A 28 -9.04 -6.50 5.46
N THR A 29 -8.90 -7.82 5.56
CA THR A 29 -9.76 -8.69 6.38
C THR A 29 -9.14 -9.12 7.70
N SER A 30 -7.81 -9.11 7.81
CA SER A 30 -7.13 -9.60 9.01
C SER A 30 -7.33 -8.72 10.24
N SER A 31 -7.29 -9.38 11.40
CA SER A 31 -7.37 -8.73 12.71
C SER A 31 -6.16 -7.81 12.96
N LYS A 32 -6.27 -6.93 13.95
CA LYS A 32 -5.15 -6.02 14.33
C LYS A 32 -3.85 -6.76 14.64
N LYS A 33 -3.94 -7.95 15.25
CA LYS A 33 -2.79 -8.78 15.61
C LYS A 33 -2.11 -9.36 14.38
N GLU A 34 -2.88 -9.92 13.46
CA GLU A 34 -2.36 -10.61 12.26
C GLU A 34 -1.73 -9.66 11.25
N ARG A 35 -2.19 -8.39 11.18
CA ARG A 35 -1.66 -7.39 10.24
C ARG A 35 -0.15 -7.19 10.37
N GLN A 36 0.38 -7.28 11.59
CA GLN A 36 1.82 -7.19 11.84
C GLN A 36 2.59 -8.30 11.12
N GLU A 37 2.16 -9.55 11.32
CA GLU A 37 2.80 -10.73 10.72
C GLU A 37 2.72 -10.70 9.20
N ILE A 38 1.55 -10.31 8.65
CA ILE A 38 1.35 -10.16 7.21
C ILE A 38 2.34 -9.17 6.61
N ILE A 39 2.43 -7.97 7.19
CA ILE A 39 3.32 -6.92 6.68
C ILE A 39 4.79 -7.32 6.89
N GLN A 40 5.12 -7.96 8.00
CA GLN A 40 6.49 -8.40 8.29
C GLN A 40 6.95 -9.52 7.33
N ASN A 41 6.06 -10.41 6.91
CA ASN A 41 6.35 -11.44 5.90
C ASN A 41 6.62 -10.83 4.52
N VAL A 42 5.98 -9.71 4.18
CA VAL A 42 6.29 -8.98 2.93
C VAL A 42 7.67 -8.34 3.05
N ILE A 43 7.97 -7.69 4.19
CA ILE A 43 9.27 -7.06 4.42
C ILE A 43 10.41 -8.09 4.31
N SER A 44 10.25 -9.29 4.87
CA SER A 44 11.31 -10.32 4.85
C SER A 44 11.68 -10.81 3.46
N VAL A 45 10.82 -10.62 2.45
CA VAL A 45 11.09 -11.06 1.06
C VAL A 45 11.55 -9.91 0.15
N LEU A 46 11.69 -8.68 0.65
CA LEU A 46 12.10 -7.54 -0.18
C LEU A 46 13.55 -7.60 -0.66
N SER A 47 14.41 -8.38 0.00
CA SER A 47 15.77 -8.66 -0.46
C SER A 47 15.85 -9.71 -1.57
N ASN A 48 14.71 -10.27 -2.00
CA ASN A 48 14.70 -11.29 -3.05
C ASN A 48 15.17 -10.67 -4.40
N PRO A 49 16.16 -11.28 -5.10
CA PRO A 49 16.63 -10.81 -6.41
C PRO A 49 15.56 -10.76 -7.52
N GLY A 50 14.51 -11.56 -7.42
CA GLY A 50 13.35 -11.57 -8.30
C GLY A 50 12.39 -10.39 -8.09
N LEU A 51 12.61 -9.56 -7.06
CA LEU A 51 11.86 -8.33 -6.87
C LEU A 51 12.12 -7.36 -8.03
N ASN A 52 11.06 -6.99 -8.74
CA ASN A 52 11.13 -6.09 -9.88
C ASN A 52 10.07 -4.98 -9.79
N GLU A 53 10.16 -3.99 -10.67
CA GLU A 53 9.30 -2.81 -10.66
C GLU A 53 7.80 -3.14 -10.69
N LYS A 54 7.38 -4.17 -11.45
CA LYS A 54 5.97 -4.59 -11.51
C LYS A 54 5.47 -5.09 -10.17
N ILE A 55 6.29 -5.88 -9.47
CA ILE A 55 5.98 -6.38 -8.13
C ILE A 55 5.90 -5.23 -7.13
N VAL A 56 6.89 -4.32 -7.14
CA VAL A 56 6.90 -3.15 -6.26
C VAL A 56 5.66 -2.27 -6.49
N SER A 57 5.28 -2.04 -7.75
CA SER A 57 4.05 -1.32 -8.10
C SER A 57 2.79 -2.01 -7.54
N GLY A 58 2.73 -3.34 -7.62
CA GLY A 58 1.66 -4.13 -7.00
C GLY A 58 1.58 -3.96 -5.49
N ILE A 59 2.73 -3.97 -4.80
CA ILE A 59 2.78 -3.72 -3.34
C ILE A 59 2.31 -2.28 -3.04
N CYS A 60 2.73 -1.28 -3.81
CA CYS A 60 2.30 0.11 -3.63
C CYS A 60 0.77 0.26 -3.77
N LYS A 61 0.13 -0.46 -4.71
CA LYS A 61 -1.33 -0.52 -4.83
C LYS A 61 -2.00 -1.13 -3.60
N VAL A 62 -1.39 -2.14 -2.98
CA VAL A 62 -1.92 -2.69 -1.73
C VAL A 62 -1.76 -1.68 -0.59
N VAL A 63 -0.62 -1.01 -0.49
CA VAL A 63 -0.36 0.04 0.51
C VAL A 63 -1.45 1.12 0.45
N SER A 64 -1.84 1.59 -0.74
CA SER A 64 -2.85 2.65 -0.86
C SER A 64 -4.22 2.26 -0.28
N ILE A 65 -4.62 0.98 -0.39
CA ILE A 65 -5.86 0.45 0.20
C ILE A 65 -5.82 0.52 1.73
N THR A 66 -4.65 0.40 2.34
CA THR A 66 -4.52 0.43 3.81
C THR A 66 -4.63 1.85 4.39
N LEU A 67 -4.29 2.89 3.60
CA LEU A 67 -4.19 4.28 4.09
C LEU A 67 -5.51 4.81 4.66
N HIS A 68 -6.62 4.57 3.97
CA HIS A 68 -7.94 5.02 4.43
C HIS A 68 -8.60 4.03 5.40
N ARG A 69 -8.20 2.75 5.37
CA ARG A 69 -8.80 1.65 6.16
C ARG A 69 -8.26 1.57 7.58
N TYR A 70 -6.95 1.68 7.78
CA TYR A 70 -6.35 1.52 9.11
C TYR A 70 -6.48 2.79 9.94
N LYS A 71 -7.24 2.70 11.04
CA LYS A 71 -7.48 3.82 11.96
C LYS A 71 -6.63 3.76 13.23
N ASP A 72 -6.01 2.62 13.51
CA ASP A 72 -5.15 2.44 14.69
C ASP A 72 -3.67 2.72 14.38
N THR A 73 -2.98 3.36 15.34
CA THR A 73 -1.59 3.79 15.21
C THR A 73 -0.63 2.63 14.95
N ALA A 74 -0.88 1.46 15.56
CA ALA A 74 -0.03 0.28 15.41
C ALA A 74 -0.05 -0.23 13.96
N SER A 75 -1.23 -0.49 13.38
CA SER A 75 -1.36 -0.94 11.99
C SER A 75 -0.78 0.09 11.01
N GLN A 76 -0.99 1.38 11.25
CA GLN A 76 -0.39 2.45 10.43
C GLN A 76 1.15 2.43 10.49
N SER A 77 1.73 2.17 11.68
CA SER A 77 3.19 2.10 11.84
C SER A 77 3.81 0.96 11.02
N TYR A 78 3.13 -0.19 10.91
CA TYR A 78 3.59 -1.32 10.10
C TYR A 78 3.63 -0.97 8.61
N VAL A 79 2.59 -0.28 8.12
CA VAL A 79 2.54 0.19 6.72
C VAL A 79 3.66 1.20 6.46
N ARG A 80 3.90 2.16 7.38
CA ARG A 80 5.02 3.10 7.26
C ARG A 80 6.37 2.37 7.20
N LYS A 81 6.56 1.35 8.05
CA LYS A 81 7.76 0.51 8.02
C LYS A 81 7.92 -0.18 6.67
N LEU A 82 6.86 -0.75 6.11
CA LEU A 82 6.90 -1.37 4.78
C LEU A 82 7.32 -0.37 3.68
N ILE A 83 6.78 0.85 3.71
CA ILE A 83 7.16 1.91 2.75
C ILE A 83 8.65 2.24 2.88
N VAL A 84 9.16 2.37 4.11
CA VAL A 84 10.59 2.63 4.37
C VAL A 84 11.47 1.49 3.83
N GLU A 85 11.10 0.24 4.06
CA GLU A 85 11.87 -0.90 3.55
C GLU A 85 11.81 -1.01 2.03
N LEU A 86 10.66 -0.72 1.41
CA LEU A 86 10.54 -0.63 -0.05
C LEU A 86 11.48 0.44 -0.63
N LEU A 87 11.56 1.61 -0.01
CA LEU A 87 12.47 2.69 -0.42
C LEU A 87 13.95 2.29 -0.28
N LYS A 88 14.31 1.48 0.72
CA LYS A 88 15.68 0.99 0.89
C LYS A 88 16.08 -0.02 -0.19
N HIS A 89 15.16 -0.92 -0.56
CA HIS A 89 15.45 -2.02 -1.49
C HIS A 89 15.25 -1.63 -2.97
N GLN A 90 14.24 -0.82 -3.27
CA GLN A 90 13.80 -0.49 -4.62
C GLN A 90 13.34 0.99 -4.69
N PRO A 91 14.23 1.97 -4.49
CA PRO A 91 13.86 3.38 -4.33
C PRO A 91 13.08 3.93 -5.53
N ASP A 92 13.63 3.81 -6.75
CA ASP A 92 13.03 4.39 -7.96
C ASP A 92 11.65 3.81 -8.26
N ALA A 93 11.55 2.48 -8.23
CA ALA A 93 10.29 1.78 -8.45
C ALA A 93 9.24 2.13 -7.38
N THR A 94 9.67 2.30 -6.12
CA THR A 94 8.78 2.66 -5.01
C THR A 94 8.30 4.09 -5.13
N ILE A 95 9.17 5.06 -5.44
CA ILE A 95 8.79 6.47 -5.65
C ILE A 95 7.78 6.57 -6.79
N LYS A 96 8.07 5.93 -7.93
CA LYS A 96 7.18 5.90 -9.09
C LYS A 96 5.84 5.24 -8.77
N GLY A 97 5.86 4.08 -8.12
CA GLY A 97 4.67 3.33 -7.73
C GLY A 97 3.79 4.11 -6.73
N MET A 98 4.40 4.65 -5.67
CA MET A 98 3.70 5.45 -4.66
C MET A 98 3.12 6.74 -5.24
N THR A 99 3.87 7.45 -6.08
CA THR A 99 3.37 8.66 -6.77
C THR A 99 2.14 8.32 -7.62
N GLY A 100 2.21 7.23 -8.38
CA GLY A 100 1.07 6.77 -9.20
C GLY A 100 -0.17 6.48 -8.37
N VAL A 101 -0.04 5.72 -7.28
CA VAL A 101 -1.21 5.39 -6.45
C VAL A 101 -1.74 6.60 -5.68
N ILE A 102 -0.89 7.54 -5.26
CA ILE A 102 -1.34 8.79 -4.63
C ILE A 102 -2.14 9.62 -5.63
N MET A 103 -1.66 9.75 -6.88
CA MET A 103 -2.37 10.44 -7.94
C MET A 103 -3.71 9.77 -8.25
N GLU A 104 -3.74 8.44 -8.35
CA GLU A 104 -4.98 7.69 -8.52
C GLU A 104 -5.95 7.99 -7.35
N GLN A 105 -5.50 7.88 -6.10
CA GLN A 105 -6.34 8.20 -4.95
C GLN A 105 -6.86 9.64 -4.98
N ALA A 106 -6.02 10.61 -5.36
CA ALA A 106 -6.44 12.01 -5.50
C ALA A 106 -7.55 12.16 -6.55
N ILE A 107 -7.41 11.52 -7.71
CA ILE A 107 -8.43 11.53 -8.77
C ILE A 107 -9.73 10.87 -8.29
N TRP A 108 -9.65 9.71 -7.63
CA TRP A 108 -10.80 8.98 -7.10
C TRP A 108 -11.59 9.80 -6.08
N HIS A 109 -10.90 10.64 -5.31
CA HIS A 109 -11.49 11.38 -4.20
C HIS A 109 -11.61 12.89 -4.48
N GLN A 110 -11.35 13.35 -5.72
CA GLN A 110 -11.31 14.78 -6.06
C GLN A 110 -12.64 15.51 -5.85
N ASN A 111 -13.76 14.78 -5.90
CA ASN A 111 -15.11 15.33 -5.73
C ASN A 111 -15.72 15.01 -4.36
N ILE A 112 -14.95 14.43 -3.44
CA ILE A 112 -15.47 14.10 -2.11
C ILE A 112 -15.55 15.38 -1.28
N VAL A 113 -16.78 15.76 -0.96
CA VAL A 113 -17.07 16.84 -0.03
C VAL A 113 -17.19 16.23 1.38
N PRO A 114 -16.36 16.66 2.35
CA PRO A 114 -16.51 16.23 3.72
C PRO A 114 -17.91 16.56 4.24
N THR A 115 -18.66 15.57 4.74
CA THR A 115 -19.98 15.78 5.36
C THR A 115 -19.86 16.41 6.76
N VAL A 116 -18.75 17.10 7.07
CA VAL A 116 -18.72 17.92 8.28
C VAL A 116 -19.89 18.89 8.16
N ILE A 117 -20.82 18.77 9.11
CA ILE A 117 -21.86 19.76 9.34
C ILE A 117 -21.08 21.03 9.67
N TRP A 118 -20.83 21.84 8.65
CA TRP A 118 -20.16 23.12 8.83
C TRP A 118 -21.00 23.90 9.84
N PRO A 119 -20.40 24.42 10.91
CA PRO A 119 -21.06 25.46 11.69
C PRO A 119 -21.44 26.58 10.72
N TYR A 120 -22.70 27.00 10.78
CA TYR A 120 -23.33 27.99 9.89
C TYR A 120 -22.45 29.23 9.60
N TRP A 121 -21.60 29.60 10.56
CA TRP A 121 -20.68 30.74 10.52
C TRP A 121 -19.54 30.64 9.49
N THR A 122 -19.27 29.46 8.94
CA THR A 122 -18.17 29.28 7.97
C THR A 122 -18.64 29.47 6.52
N GLN A 123 -19.91 29.19 6.23
CA GLN A 123 -20.56 29.58 4.97
C GLN A 123 -20.59 31.10 4.79
N VAL A 124 -20.74 31.85 5.89
CA VAL A 124 -20.75 33.32 5.88
C VAL A 124 -19.40 33.91 5.45
N ARG A 125 -18.29 33.23 5.77
CA ARG A 125 -16.95 33.72 5.43
C ARG A 125 -16.65 33.57 3.92
N GLU A 126 -17.08 32.47 3.30
CA GLU A 126 -16.92 32.24 1.86
C GLU A 126 -17.69 33.29 1.03
N ASN A 127 -18.91 33.62 1.44
CA ASN A 127 -19.74 34.61 0.75
C ASN A 127 -19.19 36.04 0.87
N HIS A 128 -18.47 36.35 1.95
CA HIS A 128 -17.87 37.68 2.16
C HIS A 128 -16.64 37.92 1.26
N TRP A 129 -15.95 36.87 0.83
CA TRP A 129 -14.84 36.96 -0.12
C TRP A 129 -15.28 37.01 -1.59
N GLN A 130 -16.53 36.65 -1.90
CA GLN A 130 -17.12 36.76 -3.24
C GLN A 130 -17.75 38.15 -3.50
N MET A 131 -17.83 38.99 -2.47
CA MET A 131 -18.40 40.36 -2.53
C MET A 131 -17.35 41.47 -2.39
N LEU A 132 -16.07 41.13 -2.37
CA LEU A 132 -14.91 42.03 -2.45
C LEU A 132 -14.16 41.76 -3.76
#